data_AF-A0A7K1EV23-F1
#
_entry.id   AF-A0A7K1EV23-F1
#
_cell.length_a   1.000
_cell.length_b   1.000
_cell.length_c   1.000
_cell.angle_alpha   90.00
_cell.angle_beta   90.00
_cell.angle_gamma   90.00
#
_symmetry.space_group_name_H-M   'P 1'
#
loop_
_entity.id
_entity.type
_entity.pdbx_description
1 polymer ?
#
loop_
_entity_poly.entity_id
_entity_poly.type
_entity_poly.pdbx_seq_one_letter_code
_entity_poly.pdbx_strand_id
1 'polypeptide(L)'
;MSATLRPARSLADELRARSDENLRELFLLRPDLLSPLPTDITALAARASAAPSIARVLDGLTTWEIQVLETIAVLSEPVSMEALLAITGDNAIAPVVKFRALALIYMDEEHIRILNSVRESLGPEPAGLGPVGFGAKDRWLKKIDAAPPAAQAMLEKLTWGPPRGTVSDTKKPTSTISWLMENQLLVPIDGQTVALPREVGIYLRGNKVHRERFDIPPDFVGKELALEDVDSAA
;
A
#
# COMPACT_ATOMS: atom_id res chain seq x y z
N MET A 1 -28.33 4.84 5.22
CA MET A 1 -28.46 5.05 6.67
C MET A 1 -27.11 5.48 7.20
N SER A 2 -27.01 6.69 7.74
CA SER A 2 -25.75 7.26 8.23
C SER A 2 -25.31 6.52 9.49
N ALA A 3 -24.36 5.60 9.35
CA ALA A 3 -23.71 4.99 10.50
C ALA A 3 -22.81 6.06 11.13
N THR A 4 -23.15 6.47 12.35
CA THR A 4 -22.29 7.34 13.17
C THR A 4 -20.91 6.68 13.27
N LEU A 5 -19.91 7.29 12.63
CA LEU A 5 -18.51 6.87 12.65
C LEU A 5 -18.03 6.96 14.10
N ARG A 6 -18.06 5.84 14.83
CA ARG A 6 -17.41 5.75 16.14
C ARG A 6 -15.92 5.53 15.91
N PRO A 7 -15.03 6.24 16.63
CA PRO A 7 -13.60 5.98 16.56
C PRO A 7 -13.30 4.55 17.01
N ALA A 8 -12.73 3.74 16.12
CA ALA A 8 -12.24 2.42 16.45
C ALA A 8 -10.74 2.50 16.73
N ARG A 9 -10.30 2.00 17.88
CA ARG A 9 -8.88 2.01 18.29
C ARG A 9 -8.14 0.74 17.90
N SER A 10 -8.86 -0.26 17.42
CA SER A 10 -8.37 -1.56 16.99
C SER A 10 -9.36 -2.21 16.03
N LEU A 11 -8.90 -3.24 15.29
CA LEU A 11 -9.79 -4.05 14.46
C LEU A 11 -10.88 -4.73 15.28
N ALA A 12 -10.56 -5.21 16.48
CA ALA A 12 -11.53 -5.86 17.36
C ALA A 12 -12.66 -4.90 17.77
N ASP A 13 -12.35 -3.62 17.99
CA ASP A 13 -13.36 -2.61 18.32
C ASP A 13 -14.25 -2.28 17.13
N GLU A 14 -13.69 -2.20 15.92
CA GLU A 14 -14.48 -1.99 14.70
C GLU A 14 -15.39 -3.19 14.41
N LEU A 15 -14.87 -4.42 14.50
CA LEU A 15 -15.65 -5.65 14.31
C LEU A 15 -16.78 -5.76 15.34
N ARG A 16 -16.55 -5.36 16.59
CA ARG A 16 -17.59 -5.34 17.64
C ARG A 16 -18.70 -4.34 17.34
N ALA A 17 -18.39 -3.27 16.61
CA ALA A 17 -19.34 -2.24 16.22
C ALA A 17 -20.06 -2.51 14.89
N ARG A 18 -19.65 -3.54 14.13
CA ARG A 18 -20.34 -3.95 12.89
C ARG A 18 -21.74 -4.47 13.19
N SER A 19 -22.64 -4.27 12.23
CA SER A 19 -23.94 -4.91 12.23
C SER A 19 -23.82 -6.40 11.89
N ASP A 20 -24.85 -7.17 12.23
CA ASP A 20 -24.94 -8.59 11.87
C ASP A 20 -24.81 -8.82 10.36
N GLU A 21 -25.38 -7.94 9.53
CA GLU A 21 -25.25 -8.02 8.06
C GLU A 21 -23.80 -7.80 7.61
N ASN A 22 -23.08 -6.84 8.20
CA ASN A 22 -21.67 -6.62 7.85
C ASN A 22 -20.74 -7.74 8.37
N LEU A 23 -21.09 -8.39 9.48
CA LEU A 23 -20.37 -9.59 9.94
C LEU A 23 -20.65 -10.79 9.04
N ARG A 24 -21.91 -10.97 8.62
CA ARG A 24 -22.30 -11.99 7.63
C ARG A 24 -21.55 -11.80 6.32
N GLU A 25 -21.50 -10.58 5.80
CA GLU A 25 -20.74 -10.21 4.61
C GLU A 25 -19.24 -10.53 4.77
N LEU A 26 -18.64 -10.17 5.91
CA LEU A 26 -17.25 -10.53 6.21
C LEU A 26 -17.03 -12.04 6.10
N PHE A 27 -17.89 -12.87 6.67
CA PHE A 27 -17.73 -14.34 6.61
C PHE A 27 -17.95 -14.93 5.21
N LEU A 28 -18.82 -14.32 4.39
CA LEU A 28 -18.99 -14.70 2.99
C LEU A 28 -17.73 -14.39 2.16
N LEU A 29 -17.12 -13.23 2.40
CA LEU A 29 -15.91 -12.80 1.71
C LEU A 29 -14.64 -13.47 2.27
N ARG A 30 -14.66 -13.89 3.55
CA ARG A 30 -13.55 -14.52 4.27
C ARG A 30 -13.95 -15.86 4.92
N PRO A 31 -14.27 -16.91 4.14
CA PRO A 31 -14.66 -18.20 4.70
C PRO A 31 -13.58 -18.83 5.59
N ASP A 32 -12.31 -18.45 5.39
CA ASP A 32 -11.17 -18.95 6.15
C ASP A 32 -11.19 -18.53 7.64
N LEU A 33 -11.95 -17.48 8.00
CA LEU A 33 -12.08 -17.04 9.39
C LEU A 33 -12.89 -18.00 10.27
N LEU A 34 -13.68 -18.88 9.65
CA LEU A 34 -14.56 -19.84 10.31
C LEU A 34 -13.87 -21.18 10.65
N SER A 35 -12.62 -21.38 10.24
CA SER A 35 -11.90 -22.64 10.47
C SER A 35 -10.60 -22.43 11.27
N PRO A 36 -10.58 -22.75 12.58
CA PRO A 36 -11.72 -23.14 13.43
C PRO A 36 -12.64 -21.95 13.75
N LEU A 37 -13.86 -22.21 14.23
CA LEU A 37 -14.78 -21.15 14.60
C LEU A 37 -14.17 -20.24 15.69
N PRO A 38 -14.20 -18.90 15.52
CA PRO A 38 -13.70 -17.98 16.53
C PRO A 38 -14.59 -18.00 17.78
N THR A 39 -13.99 -17.95 18.95
CA THR A 39 -14.70 -17.97 20.24
C THR A 39 -15.36 -16.63 20.57
N ASP A 40 -14.81 -15.54 20.06
CA ASP A 40 -15.24 -14.17 20.29
C ASP A 40 -14.68 -13.23 19.21
N ILE A 41 -15.04 -11.94 19.28
CA ILE A 41 -14.60 -10.91 18.33
C ILE A 41 -13.09 -10.66 18.38
N THR A 42 -12.44 -10.83 19.54
CA THR A 42 -10.98 -10.65 19.65
C THR A 42 -10.26 -11.77 18.92
N ALA A 43 -10.70 -13.02 19.08
CA ALA A 43 -10.20 -14.17 18.35
C ALA A 43 -10.43 -14.03 16.84
N LEU A 44 -11.60 -13.51 16.42
CA LEU A 44 -11.90 -13.19 15.04
C LEU A 44 -10.93 -12.14 14.47
N ALA A 45 -10.71 -11.04 15.19
CA ALA A 45 -9.79 -9.97 14.78
C ALA A 45 -8.34 -10.48 14.64
N ALA A 46 -7.87 -11.29 15.60
CA ALA A 46 -6.56 -11.89 15.57
C ALA A 46 -6.38 -12.81 14.35
N ARG A 47 -7.40 -13.63 14.03
CA ARG A 47 -7.38 -14.50 12.85
C ARG A 47 -7.44 -13.70 11.55
N ALA A 48 -8.31 -12.68 11.48
CA ALA A 48 -8.42 -11.81 10.32
C ALA A 48 -7.11 -11.09 10.00
N SER A 49 -6.32 -10.78 11.03
CA SER A 49 -5.01 -10.13 10.94
C SER A 49 -3.86 -11.12 10.70
N ALA A 50 -4.09 -12.43 10.71
CA ALA A 50 -3.02 -13.42 10.57
C ALA A 50 -2.48 -13.48 9.13
N ALA A 51 -1.16 -13.59 8.97
CA ALA A 51 -0.51 -13.54 7.66
C ALA A 51 -1.06 -14.53 6.62
N PRO A 52 -1.33 -15.83 6.93
CA PRO A 52 -1.94 -16.74 5.94
C PRO A 52 -3.34 -16.34 5.50
N SER A 53 -4.08 -15.66 6.38
CA SER A 53 -5.44 -15.20 6.14
C SER A 53 -5.41 -13.94 5.26
N ILE A 54 -4.51 -13.00 5.54
CA ILE A 54 -4.27 -11.82 4.70
C ILE A 54 -3.78 -12.23 3.30
N ALA A 55 -2.79 -13.12 3.20
CA ALA A 55 -2.24 -13.57 1.92
C ALA A 55 -3.33 -14.07 0.96
N ARG A 56 -4.23 -14.95 1.43
CA ARG A 56 -5.36 -15.46 0.62
C ARG A 56 -6.28 -14.37 0.10
N VAL A 57 -6.47 -13.30 0.86
CA VAL A 57 -7.31 -12.18 0.43
C VAL A 57 -6.61 -11.36 -0.63
N LEU A 58 -5.32 -11.08 -0.42
CA LEU A 58 -4.51 -10.32 -1.36
C LEU A 58 -4.41 -11.04 -2.71
N ASP A 59 -4.31 -12.37 -2.71
CA ASP A 59 -4.33 -13.19 -3.92
C ASP A 59 -5.62 -13.03 -4.75
N GLY A 60 -6.73 -12.62 -4.12
CA GLY A 60 -8.01 -12.39 -4.78
C GLY A 60 -8.28 -10.92 -5.16
N LEU A 61 -7.35 -10.01 -4.86
CA LEU A 61 -7.50 -8.60 -5.22
C LEU A 61 -7.07 -8.35 -6.68
N THR A 62 -7.78 -7.43 -7.32
CA THR A 62 -7.38 -6.93 -8.65
C THR A 62 -6.12 -6.08 -8.54
N THR A 63 -5.42 -5.86 -9.66
CA THR A 63 -4.25 -4.98 -9.70
C THR A 63 -4.58 -3.57 -9.20
N TRP A 64 -5.72 -2.99 -9.58
CA TRP A 64 -6.15 -1.69 -9.06
C TRP A 64 -6.33 -1.68 -7.55
N GLU A 65 -6.96 -2.72 -7.00
CA GLU A 65 -7.17 -2.84 -5.56
C GLU A 65 -5.82 -2.92 -4.82
N ILE A 66 -4.86 -3.69 -5.34
CA ILE A 66 -3.49 -3.70 -4.80
C ILE A 66 -2.86 -2.30 -4.87
N GLN A 67 -3.00 -1.58 -5.99
CA GLN A 67 -2.46 -0.23 -6.14
C GLN A 67 -3.05 0.77 -5.13
N VAL A 68 -4.35 0.69 -4.85
CA VAL A 68 -5.00 1.51 -3.82
C VAL A 68 -4.49 1.13 -2.43
N LEU A 69 -4.36 -0.17 -2.13
CA LEU A 69 -3.90 -0.65 -0.84
C LEU A 69 -2.44 -0.26 -0.56
N GLU A 70 -1.57 -0.35 -1.56
CA GLU A 70 -0.19 0.16 -1.49
C GLU A 70 -0.16 1.68 -1.30
N THR A 71 -1.07 2.41 -1.95
CA THR A 71 -1.18 3.87 -1.76
C THR A 71 -1.53 4.20 -0.31
N ILE A 72 -2.50 3.50 0.30
CA ILE A 72 -2.83 3.64 1.72
C ILE A 72 -1.60 3.31 2.60
N ALA A 73 -0.82 2.28 2.23
CA ALA A 73 0.38 1.91 2.97
C ALA A 73 1.50 2.99 2.88
N VAL A 74 1.67 3.67 1.75
CA VAL A 74 2.76 4.66 1.62
C VAL A 74 2.42 6.03 2.18
N LEU A 75 1.13 6.36 2.28
CA LEU A 75 0.69 7.62 2.87
C LEU A 75 1.08 7.73 4.35
N SER A 76 1.38 8.95 4.78
CA SER A 76 1.67 9.26 6.18
C SER A 76 0.39 9.13 7.01
N GLU A 77 0.51 8.51 8.18
CA GLU A 77 -0.61 8.42 9.11
C GLU A 77 -0.79 9.72 9.91
N PRO A 78 -2.04 10.12 10.19
CA PRO A 78 -3.29 9.43 9.83
C PRO A 78 -3.68 9.63 8.35
N VAL A 79 -4.13 8.56 7.69
CA VAL A 79 -4.47 8.59 6.26
C VAL A 79 -5.91 9.11 6.09
N SER A 80 -6.10 10.27 5.47
CA SER A 80 -7.44 10.77 5.14
C SER A 80 -7.92 10.25 3.78
N MET A 81 -9.24 10.13 3.62
CA MET A 81 -9.83 9.83 2.31
C MET A 81 -9.44 10.90 1.27
N GLU A 82 -9.43 12.18 1.64
CA GLU A 82 -9.02 13.28 0.76
C GLU A 82 -7.59 13.08 0.20
N ALA A 83 -6.63 12.74 1.07
CA ALA A 83 -5.25 12.51 0.63
C ALA A 83 -5.11 11.30 -0.29
N LEU A 84 -5.89 10.24 -0.05
CA LEU A 84 -5.94 9.07 -0.93
C LEU A 84 -6.52 9.43 -2.30
N LEU A 85 -7.67 10.12 -2.32
CA LEU A 85 -8.35 10.49 -3.56
C LEU A 85 -7.55 11.50 -4.39
N ALA A 86 -6.77 12.38 -3.75
CA ALA A 86 -5.85 13.27 -4.45
C ALA A 86 -4.81 12.50 -5.30
N ILE A 87 -4.44 11.28 -4.90
CA ILE A 87 -3.47 10.42 -5.59
C ILE A 87 -4.14 9.42 -6.52
N THR A 88 -5.32 8.91 -6.18
CA THR A 88 -5.95 7.76 -6.87
C THR A 88 -7.19 8.14 -7.68
N GLY A 89 -7.84 9.26 -7.36
CA GLY A 89 -9.15 9.63 -7.89
C GLY A 89 -10.30 8.84 -7.26
N ASP A 90 -11.52 9.17 -7.67
CA ASP A 90 -12.77 8.62 -7.08
C ASP A 90 -12.92 7.10 -7.25
N ASN A 91 -12.21 6.51 -8.21
CA ASN A 91 -12.18 5.06 -8.45
C ASN A 91 -11.61 4.27 -7.25
N ALA A 92 -10.99 4.91 -6.26
CA ALA A 92 -10.53 4.27 -5.03
C ALA A 92 -11.62 4.08 -3.96
N ILE A 93 -12.77 4.74 -4.08
CA ILE A 93 -13.86 4.65 -3.08
C ILE A 93 -14.36 3.21 -2.95
N ALA A 94 -14.64 2.54 -4.08
CA ALA A 94 -15.12 1.15 -4.07
C ALA A 94 -14.10 0.16 -3.47
N PRO A 95 -12.80 0.18 -3.86
CA PRO A 95 -11.76 -0.56 -3.18
C PRO A 95 -11.69 -0.33 -1.66
N VAL A 96 -11.77 0.92 -1.19
CA VAL A 96 -11.73 1.23 0.25
C VAL A 96 -12.91 0.60 0.99
N VAL A 97 -14.12 0.67 0.42
CA VAL A 97 -15.31 0.00 0.99
C VAL A 97 -15.08 -1.52 1.06
N LYS A 98 -14.55 -2.12 0.00
CA LYS A 98 -14.23 -3.56 -0.05
C LYS A 98 -13.16 -3.95 0.99
N PHE A 99 -12.09 -3.16 1.16
CA PHE A 99 -11.04 -3.45 2.14
C PHE A 99 -11.56 -3.41 3.57
N ARG A 100 -12.48 -2.49 3.85
CA ARG A 100 -13.18 -2.47 5.14
C ARG A 100 -14.03 -3.72 5.30
N ALA A 101 -14.85 -4.08 4.31
CA ALA A 101 -15.66 -5.30 4.35
C ALA A 101 -14.80 -6.55 4.61
N LEU A 102 -13.65 -6.65 3.95
CA LEU A 102 -12.65 -7.72 4.10
C LEU A 102 -11.83 -7.67 5.41
N ALA A 103 -12.00 -6.65 6.24
CA ALA A 103 -11.22 -6.42 7.45
C ALA A 103 -9.70 -6.28 7.21
N LEU A 104 -9.30 -5.66 6.10
CA LEU A 104 -7.90 -5.28 5.81
C LEU A 104 -7.56 -3.88 6.36
N ILE A 105 -8.58 -3.04 6.50
CA ILE A 105 -8.52 -1.71 7.08
C ILE A 105 -9.70 -1.52 8.05
N TYR A 106 -9.60 -0.50 8.90
CA TYR A 106 -10.72 0.02 9.68
C TYR A 106 -10.71 1.54 9.67
N MET A 107 -11.83 2.15 10.06
CA MET A 107 -11.97 3.61 10.12
C MET A 107 -11.85 4.10 11.57
N ASP A 108 -11.02 5.11 11.77
CA ASP A 108 -10.90 5.88 12.99
C ASP A 108 -11.41 7.30 12.68
N GLU A 109 -12.70 7.52 12.90
CA GLU A 109 -13.44 8.69 12.40
C GLU A 109 -13.35 8.78 10.87
N GLU A 110 -12.72 9.83 10.33
CA GLU A 110 -12.51 10.04 8.89
C GLU A 110 -11.18 9.45 8.38
N HIS A 111 -10.39 8.85 9.27
CA HIS A 111 -9.07 8.33 8.95
C HIS A 111 -9.09 6.84 8.69
N ILE A 112 -8.39 6.43 7.64
CA ILE A 112 -8.15 5.04 7.28
C ILE A 112 -6.99 4.51 8.13
N ARG A 113 -7.20 3.36 8.79
CA ARG A 113 -6.17 2.60 9.48
C ARG A 113 -5.95 1.28 8.78
N ILE A 114 -4.76 1.08 8.24
CA ILE A 114 -4.32 -0.18 7.65
C ILE A 114 -3.70 -1.07 8.72
N LEU A 115 -3.97 -2.37 8.67
CA LEU A 115 -3.37 -3.32 9.60
C LEU A 115 -1.87 -3.47 9.33
N ASN A 116 -1.07 -3.59 10.40
CA ASN A 116 0.37 -3.80 10.26
C ASN A 116 0.68 -5.10 9.50
N SER A 117 -0.08 -6.16 9.71
CA SER A 117 0.08 -7.43 8.99
C SER A 117 -0.24 -7.31 7.49
N VAL A 118 -1.09 -6.36 7.08
CA VAL A 118 -1.30 -6.04 5.67
C VAL A 118 -0.07 -5.34 5.10
N ARG A 119 0.50 -4.37 5.81
CA ARG A 119 1.77 -3.72 5.41
C ARG A 119 2.90 -4.73 5.26
N GLU A 120 3.03 -5.66 6.20
CA GLU A 120 4.02 -6.75 6.14
C GLU A 120 3.81 -7.65 4.92
N SER A 121 2.56 -7.94 4.57
CA SER A 121 2.20 -8.79 3.43
C SER A 121 2.46 -8.12 2.08
N LEU A 122 2.37 -6.78 2.00
CA LEU A 122 2.77 -6.00 0.82
C LEU A 122 4.31 -5.93 0.66
N GLY A 123 5.05 -6.28 1.72
CA GLY A 123 6.50 -6.22 1.75
C GLY A 123 7.06 -4.86 2.16
N PRO A 124 8.41 -4.74 2.21
CA PRO A 124 9.09 -3.57 2.76
C PRO A 124 9.03 -2.33 1.86
N GLU A 125 8.72 -2.51 0.57
CA GLU A 125 8.80 -1.47 -0.46
C GLU A 125 7.52 -1.43 -1.32
N PRO A 126 6.35 -1.12 -0.72
CA PRO A 126 5.09 -1.03 -1.46
C PRO A 126 5.22 -0.04 -2.62
N ALA A 127 4.75 -0.43 -3.81
CA ALA A 127 4.93 0.31 -5.07
C ALA A 127 6.39 0.66 -5.43
N GLY A 128 7.38 -0.08 -4.91
CA GLY A 128 8.80 0.22 -5.08
C GLY A 128 9.21 1.55 -4.45
N LEU A 129 8.51 2.00 -3.41
CA LEU A 129 8.90 3.17 -2.62
C LEU A 129 9.70 2.70 -1.41
N GLY A 130 10.75 3.45 -1.07
CA GLY A 130 11.62 3.10 0.04
C GLY A 130 11.00 3.40 1.41
N PRO A 131 11.82 3.40 2.47
CA PRO A 131 11.34 3.66 3.83
C PRO A 131 10.88 5.10 4.02
N VAL A 132 10.30 5.37 5.17
CA VAL A 132 10.01 6.74 5.63
C VAL A 132 11.32 7.50 5.78
N GLY A 133 11.40 8.69 5.18
CA GLY A 133 12.55 9.57 5.35
C GLY A 133 12.60 10.23 6.73
N PHE A 134 13.72 10.89 7.00
CA PHE A 134 13.84 11.84 8.09
C PHE A 134 14.17 13.21 7.52
N GLY A 135 13.52 14.27 8.01
CA GLY A 135 13.80 15.63 7.57
C GLY A 135 12.57 16.45 7.20
N ALA A 136 12.77 17.77 7.15
CA ALA A 136 11.72 18.71 6.77
C ALA A 136 11.51 18.71 5.25
N LYS A 137 10.27 18.54 4.80
CA LYS A 137 9.86 18.55 3.38
C LYS A 137 10.48 19.71 2.60
N ASP A 138 10.37 20.92 3.13
CA ASP A 138 10.87 22.13 2.49
C ASP A 138 12.38 22.15 2.27
N ARG A 139 13.14 21.42 3.09
CA ARG A 139 14.59 21.35 2.99
C ARG A 139 15.01 20.51 1.80
N TRP A 140 14.53 19.28 1.71
CA TRP A 140 14.95 18.37 0.63
C TRP A 140 14.36 18.79 -0.71
N LEU A 141 13.16 19.40 -0.75
CA LEU A 141 12.58 19.96 -1.97
C LEU A 141 13.51 20.98 -2.65
N LYS A 142 13.99 21.97 -1.90
CA LYS A 142 14.93 22.99 -2.42
C LYS A 142 16.25 22.39 -2.92
N LYS A 143 16.62 21.21 -2.42
CA LYS A 143 17.88 20.56 -2.75
C LYS A 143 17.77 19.68 -3.99
N ILE A 144 16.61 19.11 -4.29
CA ILE A 144 16.41 18.35 -5.54
C ILE A 144 16.76 19.22 -6.75
N ASP A 145 16.26 20.45 -6.79
CA ASP A 145 16.50 21.37 -7.92
C ASP A 145 17.96 21.83 -8.00
N ALA A 146 18.64 21.92 -6.85
CA ALA A 146 20.04 22.33 -6.73
C ALA A 146 21.02 21.14 -6.77
N ALA A 147 20.55 19.93 -7.10
CA ALA A 147 21.37 18.73 -7.06
C ALA A 147 22.45 18.73 -8.15
N PRO A 148 23.70 18.34 -7.84
CA PRO A 148 24.74 18.16 -8.84
C PRO A 148 24.33 17.13 -9.91
N PRO A 149 24.87 17.19 -11.14
CA PRO A 149 24.46 16.30 -12.23
C PRO A 149 24.55 14.80 -11.89
N ALA A 150 25.60 14.39 -11.16
CA ALA A 150 25.76 13.00 -10.72
C ALA A 150 24.67 12.56 -9.71
N ALA A 151 24.23 13.48 -8.84
CA ALA A 151 23.16 13.22 -7.87
C ALA A 151 21.79 13.16 -8.57
N GLN A 152 21.52 14.05 -9.53
CA GLN A 152 20.31 14.01 -10.35
C GLN A 152 20.19 12.70 -11.12
N ALA A 153 21.25 12.29 -11.82
CA ALA A 153 21.27 11.02 -12.55
C ALA A 153 21.05 9.79 -11.65
N MET A 154 21.44 9.86 -10.37
CA MET A 154 21.16 8.80 -9.39
C MET A 154 19.69 8.81 -8.95
N LEU A 155 19.13 9.98 -8.63
CA LEU A 155 17.72 10.13 -8.26
C LEU A 155 16.77 9.69 -9.39
N GLU A 156 17.09 10.01 -10.63
CA GLU A 156 16.32 9.55 -11.81
C GLU A 156 16.25 8.03 -11.89
N LYS A 157 17.39 7.34 -11.69
CA LYS A 157 17.44 5.86 -11.67
C LYS A 157 16.59 5.26 -10.56
N LEU A 158 16.60 5.88 -9.37
CA LEU A 158 15.86 5.41 -8.20
C LEU A 158 14.36 5.76 -8.26
N THR A 159 13.93 6.65 -9.16
CA THR A 159 12.53 7.13 -9.22
C THR A 159 11.56 5.98 -9.53
N TRP A 160 11.88 5.13 -10.50
CA TRP A 160 11.07 3.95 -10.88
C TRP A 160 11.83 2.62 -10.77
N GLY A 161 13.10 2.67 -10.35
CA GLY A 161 13.88 1.48 -10.02
C GLY A 161 13.67 1.04 -8.57
N PRO A 162 14.46 0.05 -8.12
CA PRO A 162 14.53 -0.28 -6.70
C PRO A 162 14.89 0.97 -5.89
N PRO A 163 14.19 1.27 -4.80
CA PRO A 163 14.47 2.45 -3.99
C PRO A 163 15.75 2.31 -3.17
N ARG A 164 16.49 1.20 -3.29
CA ARG A 164 17.73 0.92 -2.56
C ARG A 164 18.91 0.80 -3.50
N GLY A 165 20.05 1.29 -3.03
CA GLY A 165 21.35 1.16 -3.69
C GLY A 165 22.41 0.64 -2.74
N THR A 166 23.29 -0.21 -3.25
CA THR A 166 24.45 -0.73 -2.52
C THR A 166 25.64 0.23 -2.65
N VAL A 167 26.35 0.44 -1.56
CA VAL A 167 27.53 1.30 -1.45
C VAL A 167 28.63 0.56 -0.69
N SER A 168 29.90 0.91 -0.92
CA SER A 168 31.02 0.21 -0.29
C SER A 168 31.07 0.37 1.23
N ASP A 169 30.81 1.59 1.74
CA ASP A 169 30.74 1.93 3.16
C ASP A 169 29.90 3.21 3.35
N THR A 170 28.80 3.14 4.10
CA THR A 170 27.94 4.31 4.38
C THR A 170 28.60 5.33 5.32
N LYS A 171 29.69 4.97 6.02
CA LYS A 171 30.49 5.90 6.84
C LYS A 171 31.55 6.64 6.02
N LYS A 172 31.90 6.14 4.84
CA LYS A 172 32.86 6.75 3.90
C LYS A 172 32.28 6.77 2.48
N PRO A 173 31.14 7.45 2.26
CA PRO A 173 30.47 7.45 0.97
C PRO A 173 31.29 8.21 -0.08
N THR A 174 31.00 7.94 -1.36
CA THR A 174 31.50 8.80 -2.45
C THR A 174 30.91 10.21 -2.33
N SER A 175 31.52 11.20 -2.98
CA SER A 175 31.06 12.60 -2.91
C SER A 175 29.59 12.77 -3.29
N THR A 176 29.09 12.00 -4.26
CA THR A 176 27.68 12.03 -4.69
C THR A 176 26.75 11.49 -3.61
N ILE A 177 27.07 10.35 -3.01
CA ILE A 177 26.25 9.73 -1.97
C ILE A 177 26.30 10.56 -0.68
N SER A 178 27.47 11.10 -0.32
CA SER A 178 27.63 12.01 0.83
C SER A 178 26.70 13.21 0.69
N TRP A 179 26.71 13.86 -0.48
CA TRP A 179 25.86 15.01 -0.75
C TRP A 179 24.36 14.66 -0.65
N LEU A 180 23.93 13.53 -1.20
CA LEU A 180 22.53 13.08 -1.12
C LEU A 180 22.10 12.80 0.33
N MET A 181 22.95 12.16 1.14
CA MET A 181 22.68 11.87 2.54
C MET A 181 22.65 13.15 3.40
N GLU A 182 23.60 14.06 3.22
CA GLU A 182 23.67 15.36 3.92
C GLU A 182 22.45 16.25 3.66
N ASN A 183 21.85 16.10 2.48
CA ASN A 183 20.64 16.81 2.07
C ASN A 183 19.34 16.03 2.34
N GLN A 184 19.39 14.92 3.06
CA GLN A 184 18.23 14.09 3.45
C GLN A 184 17.45 13.52 2.24
N LEU A 185 18.12 13.36 1.10
CA LEU A 185 17.57 12.78 -0.12
C LEU A 185 17.80 11.27 -0.18
N LEU A 186 18.77 10.76 0.57
CA LEU A 186 18.98 9.33 0.82
C LEU A 186 19.13 9.09 2.33
N VAL A 187 18.68 7.92 2.77
CA VAL A 187 18.81 7.47 4.17
C VAL A 187 19.65 6.20 4.24
N PRO A 188 20.62 6.11 5.16
CA PRO A 188 21.37 4.88 5.36
C PRO A 188 20.47 3.83 6.01
N ILE A 189 20.45 2.62 5.48
CA ILE A 189 19.72 1.50 6.09
C ILE A 189 20.66 0.64 6.94
N ASP A 190 21.87 0.42 6.43
CA ASP A 190 22.92 -0.34 7.10
C ASP A 190 24.31 0.18 6.67
N GLY A 191 25.36 -0.60 6.91
CA GLY A 191 26.74 -0.23 6.59
C GLY A 191 27.04 -0.16 5.09
N GLN A 192 26.20 -0.74 4.22
CA GLN A 192 26.45 -0.89 2.79
C GLN A 192 25.22 -0.58 1.92
N THR A 193 24.14 -0.09 2.51
CA THR A 193 22.89 0.16 1.80
C THR A 193 22.34 1.54 2.13
N VAL A 194 21.97 2.28 1.09
CA VAL A 194 21.20 3.53 1.17
C VAL A 194 19.86 3.34 0.48
N ALA A 195 18.84 4.07 0.93
CA ALA A 195 17.53 4.06 0.32
C ALA A 195 17.01 5.47 0.03
N LEU A 196 16.20 5.59 -1.01
CA LEU A 196 15.42 6.76 -1.33
C LEU A 196 14.16 6.78 -0.44
N PRO A 197 13.97 7.80 0.40
CA PRO A 197 12.74 7.97 1.16
C PRO A 197 11.50 8.01 0.27
N ARG A 198 10.42 7.38 0.71
CA ARG A 198 9.14 7.37 -0.03
C ARG A 198 8.63 8.77 -0.34
N GLU A 199 8.79 9.74 0.56
CA GLU A 199 8.32 11.12 0.37
C GLU A 199 9.05 11.79 -0.81
N VAL A 200 10.36 11.55 -0.91
CA VAL A 200 11.20 12.01 -2.01
C VAL A 200 10.85 11.26 -3.29
N GLY A 201 10.69 9.93 -3.22
CA GLY A 201 10.28 9.10 -4.37
C GLY A 201 8.95 9.53 -4.97
N ILE A 202 7.91 9.74 -4.15
CA ILE A 202 6.60 10.24 -4.58
C ILE A 202 6.73 11.61 -5.26
N TYR A 203 7.56 12.51 -4.72
CA TYR A 203 7.80 13.80 -5.35
C TYR A 203 8.47 13.67 -6.72
N LEU A 204 9.53 12.87 -6.83
CA LEU A 204 10.21 12.60 -8.11
C LEU A 204 9.29 11.94 -9.16
N ARG A 205 8.28 11.20 -8.71
CA ARG A 205 7.23 10.61 -9.55
C ARG A 205 6.13 11.59 -9.96
N GLY A 206 6.22 12.87 -9.59
CA GLY A 206 5.20 13.87 -9.87
C GLY A 206 3.94 13.69 -9.02
N ASN A 207 4.13 13.36 -7.74
CA ASN A 207 3.06 13.08 -6.76
C ASN A 207 2.21 11.84 -7.12
N LYS A 208 2.86 10.84 -7.73
CA LYS A 208 2.27 9.55 -8.08
C LYS A 208 2.93 8.43 -7.29
N VAL A 209 2.13 7.44 -6.90
CA VAL A 209 2.63 6.20 -6.28
C VAL A 209 2.99 5.20 -7.37
N HIS A 210 2.10 5.00 -8.33
CA HIS A 210 2.25 4.05 -9.45
C HIS A 210 2.56 4.74 -10.77
N ARG A 211 3.29 4.07 -11.66
CA ARG A 211 3.65 4.59 -12.99
C ARG A 211 2.43 4.67 -13.90
N GLU A 212 1.66 3.58 -13.89
CA GLU A 212 0.43 3.39 -14.63
C GLU A 212 -0.67 3.00 -13.64
N ARG A 213 -1.90 3.41 -13.91
CA ARG A 213 -3.07 3.04 -13.10
C ARG A 213 -3.88 2.00 -13.88
N PHE A 214 -4.30 0.96 -13.19
CA PHE A 214 -5.15 -0.10 -13.75
C PHE A 214 -6.60 0.04 -13.28
N ASP A 215 -7.07 1.27 -13.08
CA ASP A 215 -8.39 1.62 -12.55
C ASP A 215 -9.55 1.36 -13.52
N ILE A 216 -9.23 1.01 -14.76
CA ILE A 216 -10.18 0.55 -15.77
C ILE A 216 -9.88 -0.94 -16.04
N PRO A 217 -10.88 -1.84 -15.89
CA PRO A 217 -10.72 -3.24 -16.25
C PRO A 217 -10.31 -3.38 -17.73
N PRO A 218 -9.40 -4.32 -18.07
CA PRO A 218 -9.06 -4.56 -19.46
C PRO A 218 -10.28 -5.11 -20.22
N ASP A 219 -10.32 -4.83 -21.53
CA ASP A 219 -11.34 -5.40 -22.41
C ASP A 219 -11.25 -6.93 -22.40
N PHE A 220 -12.39 -7.59 -22.29
CA PHE A 220 -12.46 -9.04 -22.38
C PHE A 220 -12.24 -9.48 -23.83
N VAL A 221 -11.07 -10.07 -24.09
CA VAL A 221 -10.76 -10.68 -25.39
C VAL A 221 -11.00 -12.18 -25.30
N GLY A 222 -12.16 -12.62 -25.78
CA GLY A 222 -12.51 -14.03 -25.90
C GLY A 222 -12.42 -14.52 -27.34
N LYS A 223 -12.18 -15.82 -27.51
CA LYS A 223 -12.43 -16.52 -28.77
C LYS A 223 -13.79 -17.17 -28.67
N GLU A 224 -14.73 -16.80 -29.53
CA GLU A 224 -15.96 -17.57 -29.69
C GLU A 224 -15.61 -18.93 -30.33
N LEU A 225 -16.03 -20.01 -29.68
CA LEU A 225 -15.91 -21.38 -30.19
C LEU A 225 -17.31 -21.88 -30.54
N ALA A 226 -17.42 -22.63 -31.64
CA ALA A 226 -18.68 -23.26 -31.99
C ALA A 226 -19.02 -24.34 -30.95
N LEU A 227 -20.32 -24.55 -30.69
CA LEU A 227 -20.77 -25.56 -29.72
C LEU A 227 -20.23 -26.96 -30.05
N GLU A 228 -20.17 -27.28 -31.35
CA GLU A 228 -19.62 -28.54 -31.87
C GLU A 228 -18.14 -28.74 -31.50
N ASP A 229 -17.34 -27.67 -31.51
CA ASP A 229 -15.93 -27.72 -31.11
C ASP A 229 -15.77 -27.94 -29.60
N VAL A 230 -16.68 -27.39 -28.80
CA VAL A 230 -16.70 -27.56 -27.33
C VAL A 230 -17.13 -28.97 -26.95
N ASP A 231 -18.17 -29.49 -27.58
CA ASP A 231 -18.73 -30.82 -27.30
C ASP A 231 -17.79 -31.95 -27.75
N SER A 232 -16.95 -31.72 -28.76
CA SER A 232 -15.97 -32.71 -29.24
C SER A 232 -14.77 -32.94 -28.30
N ALA A 233 -14.60 -32.10 -27.27
CA ALA A 233 -13.48 -32.14 -26.33
C ALA A 233 -13.83 -32.73 -24.95
N ALA A 234 -15.09 -33.12 -24.72
CA ALA A 234 -15.60 -33.76 -23.49
C ALA A 234 -15.70 -35.28 -23.62
#